data_AF-A0A6A7SCB7-F1
#
_entry.id   AF-A0A6A7SCB7-F1
#
_cell.length_a   1.000
_cell.length_b   1.000
_cell.length_c   1.000
_cell.angle_alpha   90.00
_cell.angle_beta   90.00
_cell.angle_gamma   90.00
#
_symmetry.space_group_name_H-M   'P 1'
#
loop_
_entity.id
_entity.type
_entity.pdbx_description
1 polymer ?
#
loop_
_entity_poly.entity_id
_entity_poly.type
_entity_poly.pdbx_seq_one_letter_code
_entity_poly.pdbx_strand_id
1 'polypeptide(L)' 'MDYKEYKVLYVVEGGLGTIFLGASGIPIKKMETALNKEAADGWTVVFQVLEQKRFMLFWKREAVIVTLGR' A
#
# COMPACT_ATOMS: atom_id res chain seq x y z
N MET A 1 13.64 5.76 -18.89
CA MET A 1 12.62 6.18 -17.91
C MET A 1 13.29 7.24 -17.05
N ASP A 2 13.22 8.51 -17.46
CA ASP A 2 13.77 9.61 -16.67
C ASP A 2 12.63 10.33 -15.95
N TYR A 3 12.19 9.74 -14.84
CA TYR A 3 11.29 10.42 -13.91
C TYR A 3 12.04 11.61 -13.28
N LYS A 4 11.39 12.76 -13.22
CA LYS A 4 11.94 13.98 -12.60
C LYS A 4 11.73 13.98 -11.10
N GLU A 5 10.70 13.29 -10.63
CA GLU A 5 10.39 13.17 -9.21
C GLU A 5 9.79 11.82 -8.86
N TYR A 6 9.93 11.44 -7.58
CA TYR A 6 9.40 10.20 -7.03
C TYR A 6 8.50 10.50 -5.84
N LYS A 7 7.43 9.72 -5.73
CA LYS A 7 6.51 9.71 -4.59
C LYS A 7 6.35 8.29 -4.08
N VAL A 8 6.37 8.11 -2.77
CA VAL A 8 6.20 6.80 -2.13
C VAL A 8 4.88 6.78 -1.38
N LEU A 9 4.02 5.82 -1.72
CA LEU A 9 2.80 5.52 -1.00
C LEU A 9 3.07 4.33 -0.06
N TYR A 10 2.67 4.48 1.20
CA TYR A 10 2.73 3.41 2.19
C TYR A 10 1.31 3.04 2.62
N VAL A 11 0.81 1.91 2.12
CA VAL A 11 -0.54 1.42 2.39
C VAL A 11 -0.43 0.27 3.38
N VAL A 12 -0.85 0.50 4.61
CA VAL A 12 -0.82 -0.51 5.67
C VAL A 12 -2.20 -1.00 5.99
N GLU A 13 -2.29 -2.29 6.31
CA GLU A 13 -3.47 -2.84 6.92
C GLU A 13 -3.77 -2.18 8.28
N GLY A 14 -5.04 -1.85 8.52
CA GLY A 14 -5.51 -1.27 9.77
C GLY A 14 -5.68 -2.36 10.83
N GLY A 15 -4.71 -2.51 11.73
CA GLY A 15 -4.64 -3.55 12.76
C GLY A 15 -5.70 -3.51 13.87
N LEU A 16 -6.88 -2.93 13.64
CA LEU A 16 -8.01 -2.95 14.58
C LEU A 16 -9.30 -3.53 13.98
N GLY A 17 -9.41 -3.69 12.66
CA GLY A 17 -10.58 -4.31 12.02
C GLY A 17 -10.56 -5.84 12.05
N THR A 18 -9.38 -6.44 12.19
CA THR A 18 -9.13 -7.87 12.03
C THR A 18 -9.11 -8.67 13.31
N ILE A 19 -9.24 -8.00 14.46
CA ILE A 19 -9.43 -8.69 15.75
C ILE A 19 -10.87 -9.27 15.84
N PHE A 20 -11.84 -8.80 15.04
CA PHE A 20 -13.24 -9.22 15.15
C PHE A 20 -13.81 -10.01 13.96
N LEU A 21 -13.32 -9.85 12.73
CA LEU A 21 -13.94 -10.48 11.55
C LEU A 21 -12.86 -10.91 10.55
N GLY A 22 -12.61 -12.23 10.48
CA GLY A 22 -11.48 -12.83 9.75
C GLY A 22 -11.49 -12.63 8.24
N ALA A 23 -10.86 -11.56 7.78
CA ALA A 23 -10.19 -11.45 6.48
C ALA A 23 -9.22 -10.26 6.51
N SER A 24 -8.00 -10.52 7.02
CA SER A 24 -6.92 -9.55 7.20
C SER A 24 -6.09 -9.42 5.94
N GLY A 25 -6.67 -8.79 4.91
CA GLY A 25 -5.99 -8.58 3.62
C GLY A 25 -5.65 -7.11 3.39
N ILE A 26 -4.63 -6.86 2.56
CA ILE A 26 -4.33 -5.53 2.03
C ILE A 26 -5.65 -4.91 1.49
N PRO A 27 -6.02 -3.68 1.88
CA PRO A 27 -7.28 -3.07 1.48
C PRO A 27 -7.23 -2.65 0.00
N ILE A 28 -7.49 -3.60 -0.90
CA ILE A 28 -7.37 -3.44 -2.37
C ILE A 28 -8.14 -2.23 -2.88
N LYS A 29 -9.41 -2.06 -2.45
CA LYS A 29 -10.24 -0.92 -2.87
C LYS A 29 -9.65 0.43 -2.46
N LYS A 30 -9.02 0.50 -1.28
CA LYS A 30 -8.35 1.73 -0.80
C LYS A 30 -7.09 2.00 -1.63
N MET A 31 -6.34 0.96 -1.95
CA MET A 31 -5.15 1.05 -2.81
C MET A 31 -5.54 1.49 -4.22
N GLU A 32 -6.55 0.88 -4.83
CA GLU A 32 -7.08 1.24 -6.15
C GLU A 32 -7.52 2.71 -6.19
N THR A 33 -8.29 3.15 -5.18
CA THR A 33 -8.73 4.56 -5.09
C THR A 33 -7.55 5.52 -4.98
N ALA A 34 -6.52 5.18 -4.19
CA ALA A 34 -5.33 6.00 -4.06
C ALA A 34 -4.53 6.05 -5.37
N LEU A 35 -4.32 4.91 -6.04
CA LEU A 35 -3.57 4.84 -7.29
C LEU A 35 -4.30 5.56 -8.43
N ASN A 36 -5.63 5.44 -8.54
CA ASN A 36 -6.41 6.15 -9.54
C ASN A 36 -6.31 7.68 -9.36
N LYS A 37 -6.29 8.15 -8.12
CA LYS A 37 -6.06 9.58 -7.83
C LYS A 37 -4.68 10.02 -8.29
N GLU A 38 -3.64 9.28 -7.93
CA GLU A 38 -2.26 9.62 -8.31
C GLU A 38 -2.05 9.53 -9.83
N ALA A 39 -2.67 8.56 -10.50
CA ALA A 39 -2.67 8.47 -11.96
C ALA A 39 -3.33 9.68 -12.62
N ALA A 40 -4.44 10.18 -12.07
CA ALA A 40 -5.08 11.42 -12.54
C ALA A 40 -4.18 12.65 -12.35
N ASP A 41 -3.32 12.65 -11.33
CA ASP A 41 -2.30 13.68 -11.06
C ASP A 41 -1.02 13.50 -11.92
N GLY A 42 -1.02 12.55 -12.86
CA GLY A 42 0.05 12.30 -13.83
C GLY A 42 1.18 11.39 -13.32
N TRP A 43 0.98 10.71 -12.19
CA TRP A 43 1.99 9.79 -11.64
C TRP A 43 1.88 8.39 -12.26
N THR A 44 3.03 7.76 -12.46
CA THR A 44 3.14 6.39 -13.00
C THR A 44 3.70 5.44 -11.95
N VAL A 45 3.11 4.26 -11.78
CA VAL A 45 3.67 3.22 -10.92
C VAL A 45 4.99 2.71 -11.50
N VAL A 46 6.07 2.82 -10.73
CA VAL A 46 7.40 2.33 -11.11
C VAL A 46 7.60 0.92 -10.58
N PHE A 47 7.37 0.71 -9.28
CA PHE A 47 7.43 -0.60 -8.65
C PHE A 47 6.60 -0.66 -7.37
N GLN A 48 6.30 -1.88 -6.94
CA GLN A 48 5.56 -2.18 -5.72
C GLN A 48 6.31 -3.24 -4.92
N VAL A 49 6.32 -3.10 -3.59
CA VAL A 49 6.91 -4.07 -2.67
C VAL A 49 5.89 -4.41 -1.59
N LEU A 50 5.65 -5.70 -1.40
CA LEU A 50 4.92 -6.20 -0.24
C LEU A 50 5.89 -6.39 0.92
N GLU A 51 5.61 -5.74 2.04
CA GLU A 51 6.33 -5.91 3.28
C GLU A 51 5.43 -6.63 4.29
N GLN A 52 5.92 -7.74 4.85
CA GLN A 52 5.24 -8.46 5.93
C GLN A 52 6.09 -8.35 7.19
N LYS A 53 5.59 -7.63 8.20
CA LYS A 53 6.25 -7.49 9.50
C LYS A 53 5.52 -8.28 10.57
N ARG A 54 6.28 -8.89 11.48
CA ARG A 54 5.73 -9.47 12.70
C ARG A 54 5.09 -8.37 13.54
N PHE A 55 3.84 -8.58 13.95
CA PHE A 55 3.09 -7.68 14.81
C PHE A 55 2.68 -8.45 16.06
N MET A 56 3.08 -8.01 17.26
CA MET A 56 2.80 -8.74 18.50
C MET A 56 3.22 -10.23 18.46
N LEU A 57 2.74 -11.04 19.42
CA LEU A 57 3.25 -12.39 19.67
C LEU A 57 3.00 -13.35 18.50
N PHE A 58 1.81 -13.30 17.89
CA PHE A 58 1.39 -14.19 16.78
C PHE A 58 0.79 -13.47 15.56
N TRP A 59 0.65 -12.14 15.59
CA TRP A 59 0.04 -11.40 14.49
C TRP A 59 1.10 -11.02 13.46
N LYS A 60 0.65 -10.80 12.23
CA LYS A 60 1.46 -10.26 11.15
C LYS A 60 0.72 -9.05 10.61
N ARG A 61 1.48 -8.06 10.17
CA ARG A 61 0.94 -6.89 9.51
C ARG A 61 1.57 -6.80 8.14
N GLU A 62 0.73 -6.72 7.13
CA GLU A 62 1.14 -6.50 5.76
C GLU A 62 1.06 -5.01 5.42
N ALA A 63 2.02 -4.57 4.61
CA ALA A 63 2.04 -3.25 4.02
C ALA A 63 2.45 -3.36 2.54
N VAL A 64 1.87 -2.51 1.71
CA VAL A 64 2.32 -2.31 0.34
C VAL A 64 2.99 -0.97 0.24
N ILE A 65 4.23 -0.97 -0.23
CA ILE A 65 4.98 0.21 -0.60
C ILE A 65 4.87 0.35 -2.11
N VAL A 66 4.29 1.45 -2.59
CA VAL A 66 4.21 1.74 -4.02
C VAL A 66 5.06 2.96 -4.32
N THR A 67 6.00 2.80 -5.25
CA THR A 67 6.81 3.90 -5.75
C THR A 67 6.21 4.40 -7.06
N LEU A 68 5.93 5.70 -7.09
CA LEU A 68 5.43 6.42 -8.23
C LEU A 68 6.53 7.33 -8.80
N GLY A 69 6.54 7.51 -10.10
CA GLY A 69 7.43 8.42 -10.82
C GLY A 69 6.64 9.31 -11.76
N ARG A 70 7.08 10.56 -11.89
CA ARG A 70 6.53 11.55 -12.82
C ARG A 70 7.67 12.31 -13.49
#